data_AF-A0AAD6B545-F1
#
_entry.id   AF-A0AAD6B545-F1
#
_cell.length_a   1.000
_cell.length_b   1.000
_cell.length_c   1.000
_cell.angle_alpha   90.00
_cell.angle_beta   90.00
_cell.angle_gamma   90.00
#
_symmetry.space_group_name_H-M   'P 1'
#
loop_
_entity.id
_entity.type
_entity.pdbx_description
1 polymer ?
#
loop_
_entity_poly.entity_id
_entity_poly.type
_entity_poly.pdbx_seq_one_letter_code
_entity_poly.pdbx_strand_id
1 'polypeptide(L)'
;MCKASSNVTQFSENIVRACPRWTHGAGCSRECDCVQEHSSGCDPKTGSCFCKTAYHGPQCEKECEPGFFGAGCEQPCDCPGGGSCDPRTGECSQRCPAGLHGEKCQLACPSLRYGESCRLTCGCGGAPCDPVTGRCICPAGKTGDSCHEDCPDAFWGMKCQSACPDCENGASCNKESGVCECRPGFMGNLCQNECPPGLHGPGCEGLCSCPPDTDCDPQTGHCLCPAGKRGPDCATACESGYWGPGCVITCECREISESCDPVSGQCVCEAGFTGDHCEKKCVNGSFGRGCVLPCRCESGALCDHMSGACTCSPGGVPFLSLLLGLFLQEKVRKTPVL
;
A
#
# COMPACT_ATOMS: atom_id res chain seq x y z
N MET A 1 -21.22 72.79 -97.25
CA MET A 1 -20.78 72.18 -98.52
C MET A 1 -19.57 71.30 -98.26
N CYS A 2 -19.62 70.10 -98.82
CA CYS A 2 -18.54 69.21 -99.27
C CYS A 2 -17.29 68.95 -98.40
N LYS A 3 -17.24 67.68 -97.98
CA LYS A 3 -16.13 66.71 -97.84
C LYS A 3 -14.70 67.12 -98.28
N ALA A 4 -13.77 66.70 -97.41
CA ALA A 4 -12.63 65.81 -97.62
C ALA A 4 -11.44 66.29 -98.48
N SER A 5 -10.21 66.03 -98.05
CA SER A 5 -9.56 64.76 -98.39
C SER A 5 -8.21 64.56 -97.69
N SER A 6 -7.92 63.28 -97.50
CA SER A 6 -6.83 62.58 -96.84
C SER A 6 -5.43 62.81 -97.43
N ASN A 7 -4.41 62.71 -96.58
CA ASN A 7 -3.33 61.70 -96.71
C ASN A 7 -2.33 61.84 -95.57
N VAL A 8 -1.97 60.75 -94.88
CA VAL A 8 -0.57 60.35 -94.61
C VAL A 8 -0.57 58.84 -94.26
N THR A 9 0.49 58.22 -94.73
CA THR A 9 0.96 56.83 -94.81
C THR A 9 0.88 55.92 -93.59
N GLN A 10 0.61 54.67 -93.93
CA GLN A 10 0.83 53.37 -93.28
C GLN A 10 2.17 53.21 -92.52
N PHE A 11 2.09 52.65 -91.31
CA PHE A 11 3.10 51.74 -90.75
C PHE A 11 2.38 50.51 -90.19
N SER A 12 2.97 49.34 -90.47
CA SER A 12 2.47 48.01 -90.16
C SER A 12 2.75 47.64 -88.70
N GLU A 13 1.73 47.13 -87.99
CA GLU A 13 1.92 46.36 -86.75
C GLU A 13 1.20 45.00 -86.86
N ASN A 14 1.94 43.93 -86.55
CA ASN A 14 1.48 42.55 -86.53
C ASN A 14 0.61 42.29 -85.28
N ILE A 15 -0.65 41.89 -85.47
CA ILE A 15 -1.53 41.39 -84.40
C ILE A 15 -1.25 39.89 -84.20
N VAL A 16 -0.59 39.52 -83.10
CA VAL A 16 -0.50 38.11 -82.67
C VAL A 16 -1.87 37.69 -82.11
N ARG A 17 -2.55 36.74 -82.77
CA ARG A 17 -3.81 36.15 -82.29
C ARG A 17 -3.55 35.26 -81.07
N ALA A 18 -4.06 35.65 -79.91
CA ALA A 18 -4.11 34.79 -78.72
C ALA A 18 -5.17 33.68 -78.88
N CYS A 19 -4.93 32.48 -78.33
CA CYS A 19 -5.89 31.39 -78.38
C CYS A 19 -7.13 31.64 -77.49
N PRO A 20 -8.32 31.13 -77.88
CA PRO A 20 -9.49 31.09 -77.01
C PRO A 20 -9.19 30.37 -75.69
N ARG A 21 -9.87 30.75 -74.60
CA ARG A 21 -9.74 30.06 -73.30
C ARG A 21 -10.00 28.56 -73.46
N TRP A 22 -9.20 27.74 -72.77
CA TRP A 22 -9.24 26.27 -72.79
C TRP A 22 -8.70 25.61 -74.06
N THR A 23 -7.99 26.35 -74.93
CA THR A 23 -7.34 25.78 -76.12
C THR A 23 -5.87 26.16 -76.20
N HIS A 24 -5.05 25.28 -76.76
CA HIS A 24 -3.61 25.45 -76.87
C HIS A 24 -3.02 24.87 -78.17
N GLY A 25 -1.76 25.19 -78.44
CA GLY A 25 -1.00 24.69 -79.59
C GLY A 25 -1.15 25.53 -80.86
N ALA A 26 -0.49 25.11 -81.94
CA ALA A 26 -0.50 25.84 -83.21
C ALA A 26 -1.94 25.97 -83.76
N GLY A 27 -2.39 27.21 -83.94
CA GLY A 27 -3.75 27.51 -84.40
C GLY A 27 -4.86 27.15 -83.39
N CYS A 28 -4.53 26.93 -82.11
CA CYS A 28 -5.50 26.63 -81.04
C CYS A 28 -6.31 25.35 -81.31
N SER A 29 -5.64 24.36 -81.90
CA SER A 29 -6.24 23.12 -82.40
C SER A 29 -6.41 22.03 -81.33
N ARG A 30 -5.91 22.24 -80.11
CA ARG A 30 -5.98 21.28 -79.00
C ARG A 30 -6.73 21.87 -77.83
N GLU A 31 -7.56 21.07 -77.16
CA GLU A 31 -8.24 21.45 -75.93
C GLU A 31 -7.34 21.15 -74.73
N CYS A 32 -7.43 21.98 -73.71
CA CYS A 32 -6.65 21.82 -72.48
C CYS A 32 -7.27 20.78 -71.55
N ASP A 33 -6.45 19.83 -71.11
CA ASP A 33 -6.84 18.75 -70.21
C ASP A 33 -6.66 19.19 -68.74
N CYS A 34 -7.58 20.04 -68.27
CA CYS A 34 -7.55 20.62 -66.92
C CYS A 34 -8.89 20.40 -66.22
N VAL A 35 -8.88 20.19 -64.90
CA VAL A 35 -10.11 20.21 -64.09
C VAL A 35 -10.65 21.64 -64.06
N GLN A 36 -11.71 21.92 -64.82
CA GLN A 36 -12.20 23.29 -65.04
C GLN A 36 -12.63 23.99 -63.73
N GLU A 37 -13.17 23.24 -62.77
CA GLU A 37 -13.59 23.79 -61.47
C GLU A 37 -12.40 24.26 -60.65
N HIS A 38 -11.25 23.60 -60.77
CA HIS A 38 -10.02 23.87 -60.01
C HIS A 38 -8.96 24.64 -60.81
N SER A 39 -9.25 24.97 -62.08
CA SER A 39 -8.33 25.65 -62.99
C SER A 39 -8.89 26.99 -63.43
N SER A 40 -8.02 27.99 -63.58
CA SER A 40 -8.36 29.29 -64.14
C SER A 40 -8.20 29.33 -65.67
N GLY A 41 -7.46 28.40 -66.24
CA GLY A 41 -7.21 28.27 -67.67
C GLY A 41 -5.99 27.39 -67.91
N CYS A 42 -5.39 27.51 -69.08
CA CYS A 42 -4.18 26.81 -69.47
C CYS A 42 -3.30 27.70 -70.33
N ASP A 43 -2.01 27.39 -70.37
CA ASP A 43 -1.06 28.07 -71.24
C ASP A 43 -1.42 27.79 -72.72
N PRO A 44 -1.62 28.83 -73.55
CA PRO A 44 -2.07 28.67 -74.93
C PRO A 44 -1.00 28.05 -75.86
N LYS A 45 0.26 27.95 -75.43
CA LYS A 45 1.33 27.29 -76.20
C LYS A 45 1.53 25.85 -75.74
N THR A 46 1.68 25.63 -74.44
CA THR A 46 2.06 24.32 -73.88
C THR A 46 0.87 23.47 -73.47
N GLY A 47 -0.26 24.08 -73.13
CA GLY A 47 -1.42 23.41 -72.56
C GLY A 47 -1.34 23.19 -71.05
N SER A 48 -0.29 23.67 -70.38
CA SER A 48 -0.13 23.53 -68.92
C SER A 48 -1.25 24.25 -68.18
N CYS A 49 -1.89 23.58 -67.23
CA CYS A 49 -3.00 24.13 -66.46
C CYS A 49 -2.54 25.20 -65.47
N PHE A 50 -3.32 26.28 -65.36
CA PHE A 50 -3.15 27.30 -64.34
C PHE A 50 -4.12 27.02 -63.19
N CYS A 51 -3.62 26.39 -62.13
CA CYS A 51 -4.44 26.00 -61.00
C CYS A 51 -4.97 27.21 -60.22
N LYS A 52 -6.20 27.10 -59.74
CA LYS A 52 -6.75 28.00 -58.72
C LYS A 52 -6.08 27.72 -57.38
N THR A 53 -6.19 28.66 -56.45
CA THR A 53 -5.71 28.51 -55.08
C THR A 53 -6.30 27.28 -54.41
N ALA A 54 -5.54 26.62 -53.53
CA ALA A 54 -5.82 25.34 -52.88
C ALA A 54 -5.66 24.09 -53.76
N TYR A 55 -5.24 24.23 -55.03
CA TYR A 55 -5.08 23.09 -55.93
C TYR A 55 -3.72 23.07 -56.63
N HIS A 56 -3.25 21.86 -56.93
CA HIS A 56 -2.01 21.60 -57.66
C HIS A 56 -2.13 20.30 -58.49
N GLY A 57 -1.05 19.97 -59.21
CA GLY A 57 -0.99 18.83 -60.12
C GLY A 57 -1.08 19.24 -61.59
N PRO A 58 -0.74 18.34 -62.52
CA PRO A 58 -0.73 18.62 -63.96
C PRO A 58 -2.10 19.04 -64.52
N GLN A 59 -3.20 18.57 -63.92
CA GLN A 59 -4.57 18.90 -64.31
C GLN A 59 -5.29 19.74 -63.23
N CYS A 60 -4.59 20.15 -62.18
CA CYS A 60 -5.16 20.79 -60.98
C CYS A 60 -6.16 19.90 -60.22
N GLU A 61 -5.87 18.60 -60.19
CA GLU A 61 -6.73 17.56 -59.63
C GLU A 61 -6.51 17.28 -58.14
N LYS A 62 -5.44 17.83 -57.54
CA LYS A 62 -5.08 17.61 -56.14
C LYS A 62 -5.29 18.85 -55.30
N GLU A 63 -5.72 18.68 -54.06
CA GLU A 63 -5.77 19.74 -53.05
C GLU A 63 -4.40 19.93 -52.38
N CYS A 64 -4.17 21.09 -51.76
CA CYS A 64 -2.94 21.31 -50.98
C CYS A 64 -2.87 20.40 -49.75
N GLU A 65 -1.70 19.83 -49.52
CA GLU A 65 -1.39 19.13 -48.27
C GLU A 65 -1.39 20.09 -47.07
N PRO A 66 -1.69 19.62 -45.84
CA PRO A 66 -1.64 20.45 -44.65
C PRO A 66 -0.29 21.12 -44.47
N GLY A 67 -0.30 22.45 -44.26
CA GLY A 67 0.92 23.24 -44.12
C GLY A 67 1.35 23.98 -45.39
N PHE A 68 0.61 23.87 -46.50
CA PHE A 68 0.84 24.62 -47.73
C PHE A 68 -0.44 25.27 -48.28
N PHE A 69 -0.30 26.39 -48.99
CA PHE A 69 -1.41 27.15 -49.56
C PHE A 69 -1.06 27.82 -50.89
N GLY A 70 -2.06 28.45 -51.51
CA GLY A 70 -1.92 29.20 -52.76
C GLY A 70 -2.16 28.35 -54.01
N ALA A 71 -1.94 28.93 -55.19
CA ALA A 71 -2.02 28.20 -56.45
C ALA A 71 -0.77 27.33 -56.62
N GLY A 72 -0.94 26.04 -56.90
CA GLY A 72 0.17 25.10 -56.98
C GLY A 72 0.75 24.66 -55.63
N CYS A 73 0.23 25.14 -54.50
CA CYS A 73 0.63 24.75 -53.14
C CYS A 73 2.12 24.97 -52.82
N GLU A 74 2.73 26.00 -53.40
CA GLU A 74 4.16 26.30 -53.23
C GLU A 74 4.46 27.15 -52.00
N GLN A 75 3.43 27.73 -51.36
CA GLN A 75 3.60 28.64 -50.23
C GLN A 75 3.41 27.88 -48.90
N PRO A 76 4.42 27.80 -48.01
CA PRO A 76 4.27 27.17 -46.72
C PRO A 76 3.44 28.06 -45.76
N CYS A 77 2.58 27.45 -44.94
CA CYS A 77 1.87 28.14 -43.87
C CYS A 77 2.87 28.62 -42.81
N ASP A 78 2.82 29.90 -42.44
CA ASP A 78 3.57 30.48 -41.31
C ASP A 78 2.63 30.75 -40.15
N CYS A 79 2.15 29.68 -39.51
CA CYS A 79 1.19 29.77 -38.41
C CYS A 79 1.85 29.61 -37.04
N PRO A 80 1.41 30.40 -36.04
CA PRO A 80 1.91 30.27 -34.67
C PRO A 80 1.75 28.84 -34.14
N GLY A 81 2.83 28.29 -33.57
CA GLY A 81 2.85 26.92 -33.03
C GLY A 81 2.71 25.81 -34.08
N GLY A 82 2.95 26.10 -35.36
CA GLY A 82 2.87 25.11 -36.44
C GLY A 82 1.42 24.70 -36.79
N GLY A 83 0.45 25.59 -36.54
CA GLY A 83 -0.96 25.37 -36.86
C GLY A 83 -1.24 25.24 -38.36
N SER A 84 -2.42 24.73 -38.71
CA SER A 84 -2.90 24.66 -40.10
C SER A 84 -3.39 26.03 -40.59
N CYS A 85 -3.18 26.32 -41.88
CA CYS A 85 -3.76 27.48 -42.55
C CYS A 85 -4.78 27.08 -43.61
N ASP A 86 -5.67 28.00 -43.97
CA ASP A 86 -6.59 27.86 -45.09
C ASP A 86 -5.79 27.68 -46.40
N PRO A 87 -6.00 26.60 -47.16
CA PRO A 87 -5.19 26.30 -48.34
C PRO A 87 -5.41 27.28 -49.51
N ARG A 88 -6.47 28.10 -49.47
CA ARG A 88 -6.74 29.15 -50.47
C ARG A 88 -6.08 30.46 -50.10
N THR A 89 -6.21 30.91 -48.84
CA THR A 89 -5.80 32.25 -48.42
C THR A 89 -4.48 32.29 -47.65
N GLY A 90 -4.08 31.18 -47.04
CA GLY A 90 -2.97 31.13 -46.08
C GLY A 90 -3.33 31.62 -44.68
N GLU A 91 -4.60 31.89 -44.40
CA GLU A 91 -5.04 32.38 -43.09
C GLU A 91 -4.99 31.27 -42.04
N CYS A 92 -4.32 31.52 -40.92
CA CYS A 92 -4.19 30.54 -39.84
C CYS A 92 -5.50 30.33 -39.09
N SER A 93 -5.78 29.08 -38.71
CA SER A 93 -6.86 28.79 -37.76
C SER A 93 -6.61 29.54 -36.45
N GLN A 94 -7.60 30.28 -35.95
CA GLN A 94 -7.54 31.02 -34.67
C GLN A 94 -7.41 30.12 -33.43
N ARG A 95 -7.27 28.81 -33.63
CA ARG A 95 -7.17 27.80 -32.57
C ARG A 95 -5.83 27.14 -32.64
N CYS A 96 -5.27 26.87 -31.46
CA CYS A 96 -4.00 26.21 -31.34
C CYS A 96 -4.14 24.72 -31.58
N PRO A 97 -3.16 24.09 -32.25
CA PRO A 97 -3.16 22.66 -32.42
C PRO A 97 -3.16 21.94 -31.06
N ALA A 98 -3.58 20.68 -31.07
CA ALA A 98 -3.69 19.90 -29.85
C ALA A 98 -2.35 19.84 -29.09
N GLY A 99 -2.40 20.06 -27.79
CA GLY A 99 -1.21 20.11 -26.92
C GLY A 99 -0.63 21.50 -26.69
N LEU A 100 -1.12 22.54 -27.38
CA LEU A 100 -0.64 23.92 -27.26
C LEU A 100 -1.77 24.91 -26.93
N HIS A 101 -1.41 26.01 -26.26
CA HIS A 101 -2.29 27.15 -25.98
C HIS A 101 -1.54 28.49 -25.96
N GLY A 102 -2.29 29.56 -25.72
CA GLY A 102 -1.83 30.95 -25.70
C GLY A 102 -2.02 31.64 -27.05
N GLU A 103 -1.86 32.97 -27.08
CA GLU A 103 -2.14 33.82 -28.25
C GLU A 103 -1.38 33.40 -29.53
N LYS A 104 -0.20 32.81 -29.36
CA LYS A 104 0.64 32.33 -30.47
C LYS A 104 0.94 30.83 -30.39
N CYS A 105 0.14 30.08 -29.63
CA CYS A 105 0.31 28.63 -29.47
C CYS A 105 1.72 28.23 -29.02
N GLN A 106 2.31 29.07 -28.15
CA GLN A 106 3.70 28.94 -27.69
C GLN A 106 3.82 28.24 -26.34
N LEU A 107 2.70 27.99 -25.67
CA LEU A 107 2.65 27.36 -24.35
C LEU A 107 2.12 25.93 -24.48
N ALA A 108 2.79 24.97 -23.84
CA ALA A 108 2.28 23.61 -23.73
C ALA A 108 1.03 23.58 -22.85
N CYS A 109 0.13 22.63 -23.08
CA CYS A 109 -1.04 22.49 -22.23
C CYS A 109 -0.65 22.42 -20.74
N PRO A 110 -1.36 23.17 -19.88
CA PRO A 110 -1.18 23.03 -18.44
C PRO A 110 -1.59 21.62 -18.01
N SER A 111 -1.06 21.17 -16.87
CA SER A 111 -1.39 19.87 -16.30
C SER A 111 -2.90 19.66 -16.21
N LEU A 112 -3.34 18.43 -16.46
CA LEU A 112 -4.75 18.00 -16.45
C LEU A 112 -5.61 18.54 -17.61
N ARG A 113 -5.01 19.11 -18.66
CA ARG A 113 -5.71 19.55 -19.87
C ARG A 113 -5.08 18.98 -21.14
N TYR A 114 -5.90 18.83 -22.19
CA TYR A 114 -5.46 18.32 -23.48
C TYR A 114 -6.32 18.83 -24.65
N GLY A 115 -5.91 18.46 -25.87
CA GLY A 115 -6.64 18.74 -27.09
C GLY A 115 -6.43 20.17 -27.62
N GLU A 116 -7.22 20.53 -28.62
CA GLU A 116 -7.14 21.83 -29.30
C GLU A 116 -7.30 22.99 -28.31
N SER A 117 -6.33 23.91 -28.30
CA SER A 117 -6.24 25.03 -27.34
C SER A 117 -6.37 24.59 -25.86
N CYS A 118 -6.06 23.34 -25.52
CA CYS A 118 -6.15 22.76 -24.17
C CYS A 118 -7.54 22.89 -23.52
N ARG A 119 -8.60 22.86 -24.34
CA ARG A 119 -9.98 23.07 -23.89
C ARG A 119 -10.58 21.88 -23.16
N LEU A 120 -10.02 20.68 -23.36
CA LEU A 120 -10.49 19.45 -22.74
C LEU A 120 -9.75 19.19 -21.42
N THR A 121 -10.42 18.53 -20.48
CA THR A 121 -9.88 18.18 -19.16
C THR A 121 -9.62 16.68 -19.09
N CYS A 122 -8.48 16.28 -18.54
CA CYS A 122 -8.13 14.86 -18.36
C CYS A 122 -9.09 14.17 -17.38
N GLY A 123 -9.64 13.01 -17.77
CA GLY A 123 -10.50 12.16 -16.94
C GLY A 123 -9.73 11.09 -16.14
N CYS A 124 -8.58 11.45 -15.55
CA CYS A 124 -7.60 10.49 -15.02
C CYS A 124 -7.52 10.43 -13.48
N GLY A 125 -8.58 10.81 -12.77
CA GLY A 125 -8.58 10.76 -11.31
C GLY A 125 -7.54 11.65 -10.62
N GLY A 126 -7.04 12.69 -11.30
CA GLY A 126 -5.96 13.56 -10.82
C GLY A 126 -4.57 13.24 -11.37
N ALA A 127 -4.41 12.13 -12.10
CA ALA A 127 -3.17 11.82 -12.82
C ALA A 127 -3.00 12.69 -14.08
N PRO A 128 -1.75 12.94 -14.53
CA PRO A 128 -1.50 13.64 -15.78
C PRO A 128 -2.00 12.84 -16.99
N CYS A 129 -2.31 13.54 -18.08
CA CYS A 129 -2.60 12.90 -19.37
C CYS A 129 -1.77 13.52 -20.47
N ASP A 130 -1.65 12.77 -21.57
CA ASP A 130 -0.99 13.24 -22.78
C ASP A 130 -1.72 14.49 -23.31
N PRO A 131 -1.00 15.61 -23.54
CA PRO A 131 -1.62 16.89 -23.84
C PRO A 131 -2.25 16.95 -25.25
N VAL A 132 -1.91 16.01 -26.12
CA VAL A 132 -2.43 15.93 -27.50
C VAL A 132 -3.66 15.02 -27.54
N THR A 133 -3.51 13.80 -27.03
CA THR A 133 -4.50 12.71 -27.15
C THR A 133 -5.46 12.61 -25.98
N GLY A 134 -5.08 13.13 -24.80
CA GLY A 134 -5.86 13.00 -23.57
C GLY A 134 -5.70 11.66 -22.86
N ARG A 135 -4.85 10.76 -23.38
CA ARG A 135 -4.64 9.44 -22.78
C ARG A 135 -3.95 9.59 -21.43
N CYS A 136 -4.48 8.94 -20.41
CA CYS A 136 -3.94 9.01 -19.06
C CYS A 136 -2.54 8.41 -18.97
N ILE A 137 -1.68 9.07 -18.21
CA ILE A 137 -0.33 8.63 -17.87
C ILE A 137 -0.38 8.19 -16.41
N CYS A 138 -0.62 6.90 -16.21
CA CYS A 138 -0.82 6.38 -14.87
C CYS A 138 0.47 6.39 -14.05
N PRO A 139 0.38 6.74 -12.74
CA PRO A 139 1.50 6.59 -11.83
C PRO A 139 1.86 5.10 -11.67
N ALA A 140 3.04 4.84 -11.13
CA ALA A 140 3.45 3.47 -10.85
C ALA A 140 2.46 2.79 -9.89
N GLY A 141 2.17 1.50 -10.14
CA GLY A 141 1.17 0.75 -9.37
C GLY A 141 -0.28 0.94 -9.81
N LYS A 142 -0.57 1.85 -10.75
CA LYS A 142 -1.92 2.07 -11.30
C LYS A 142 -2.01 1.76 -12.79
N THR A 143 -3.19 1.37 -13.24
CA THR A 143 -3.52 1.03 -14.63
C THR A 143 -4.96 1.39 -15.00
N GLY A 144 -5.36 1.06 -16.22
CA GLY A 144 -6.66 1.36 -16.81
C GLY A 144 -6.72 2.74 -17.47
N ASP A 145 -7.83 3.00 -18.16
CA ASP A 145 -7.99 4.22 -18.96
C ASP A 145 -8.10 5.49 -18.12
N SER A 146 -8.45 5.38 -16.83
CA SER A 146 -8.60 6.47 -15.87
C SER A 146 -7.63 6.42 -14.69
N CYS A 147 -6.71 5.44 -14.68
CA CYS A 147 -5.72 5.22 -13.61
C CYS A 147 -6.29 4.93 -12.21
N HIS A 148 -7.54 4.47 -12.13
CA HIS A 148 -8.17 4.10 -10.85
C HIS A 148 -7.89 2.65 -10.43
N GLU A 149 -7.55 1.79 -11.38
CA GLU A 149 -7.29 0.37 -11.13
C GLU A 149 -5.86 0.17 -10.63
N ASP A 150 -5.67 -0.71 -9.63
CA ASP A 150 -4.34 -1.13 -9.21
C ASP A 150 -3.73 -2.09 -10.24
N CYS A 151 -2.40 -2.19 -10.24
CA CYS A 151 -1.73 -3.20 -11.05
C CYS A 151 -2.23 -4.61 -10.69
N PRO A 152 -2.44 -5.48 -11.71
CA PRO A 152 -2.81 -6.87 -11.47
C PRO A 152 -1.83 -7.59 -10.55
N ASP A 153 -2.29 -8.72 -10.00
CA ASP A 153 -1.40 -9.61 -9.26
C ASP A 153 -0.22 -10.07 -10.13
N ALA A 154 0.94 -10.18 -9.49
CA ALA A 154 2.25 -10.40 -10.10
C ALA A 154 2.86 -9.25 -10.93
N PHE A 155 2.26 -8.05 -11.00
CA PHE A 155 2.84 -6.92 -11.74
C PHE A 155 2.97 -5.63 -10.91
N TRP A 156 3.95 -4.79 -11.26
CA TRP A 156 4.24 -3.51 -10.61
C TRP A 156 4.84 -2.49 -11.57
N GLY A 157 5.03 -1.26 -11.08
CA GLY A 157 5.69 -0.17 -11.77
C GLY A 157 4.78 0.60 -12.71
N MET A 158 5.37 1.45 -13.56
CA MET A 158 4.61 2.26 -14.52
C MET A 158 3.94 1.36 -15.55
N LYS A 159 2.62 1.57 -15.76
CA LYS A 159 1.80 0.75 -16.67
C LYS A 159 1.85 -0.77 -16.36
N CYS A 160 2.25 -1.16 -15.15
CA CYS A 160 2.35 -2.55 -14.71
C CYS A 160 3.21 -3.45 -15.62
N GLN A 161 4.29 -2.89 -16.17
CA GLN A 161 5.15 -3.59 -17.15
C GLN A 161 6.19 -4.51 -16.49
N SER A 162 6.42 -4.38 -15.18
CA SER A 162 7.40 -5.17 -14.45
C SER A 162 6.71 -6.31 -13.71
N ALA A 163 7.31 -7.50 -13.74
CA ALA A 163 6.86 -8.63 -12.93
C ALA A 163 7.34 -8.48 -11.49
N CYS A 164 6.48 -8.81 -10.53
CA CYS A 164 6.83 -8.88 -9.12
C CYS A 164 7.79 -10.05 -8.87
N PRO A 165 8.75 -9.89 -7.96
CA PRO A 165 9.53 -11.03 -7.48
C PRO A 165 8.65 -11.99 -6.68
N ASP A 166 9.08 -13.25 -6.59
CA ASP A 166 8.44 -14.28 -5.78
C ASP A 166 8.73 -14.03 -4.29
N CYS A 167 7.90 -13.19 -3.66
CA CYS A 167 8.01 -12.90 -2.24
C CYS A 167 7.64 -14.14 -1.40
N GLU A 168 8.51 -14.52 -0.47
CA GLU A 168 8.36 -15.69 0.39
C GLU A 168 7.54 -15.37 1.65
N ASN A 169 7.23 -16.39 2.46
CA ASN A 169 6.56 -16.28 3.76
C ASN A 169 5.22 -15.48 3.74
N GLY A 170 4.53 -15.53 2.59
CA GLY A 170 3.24 -14.86 2.39
C GLY A 170 3.32 -13.34 2.28
N ALA A 171 4.50 -12.78 2.03
CA ALA A 171 4.70 -11.36 1.79
C ALA A 171 4.02 -10.88 0.49
N SER A 172 3.65 -9.60 0.45
CA SER A 172 3.06 -8.96 -0.74
C SER A 172 4.11 -8.20 -1.53
N CYS A 173 3.94 -8.10 -2.85
CA CYS A 173 4.77 -7.23 -3.68
C CYS A 173 4.11 -5.84 -3.76
N ASN A 174 4.86 -4.80 -3.41
CA ASN A 174 4.40 -3.42 -3.57
C ASN A 174 4.23 -3.09 -5.06
N LYS A 175 3.02 -2.69 -5.46
CA LYS A 175 2.68 -2.45 -6.87
C LYS A 175 3.38 -1.23 -7.46
N GLU A 176 3.85 -0.30 -6.64
CA GLU A 176 4.55 0.91 -7.08
C GLU A 176 6.05 0.65 -7.25
N SER A 177 6.69 0.06 -6.23
CA SER A 177 8.15 -0.08 -6.15
C SER A 177 8.69 -1.47 -6.51
N GLY A 178 7.84 -2.50 -6.53
CA GLY A 178 8.24 -3.89 -6.77
C GLY A 178 8.94 -4.57 -5.61
N VAL A 179 9.06 -3.89 -4.46
CA VAL A 179 9.70 -4.42 -3.26
C VAL A 179 8.73 -5.32 -2.51
N CYS A 180 9.23 -6.43 -1.96
CA CYS A 180 8.44 -7.29 -1.08
C CYS A 180 8.20 -6.62 0.28
N GLU A 181 6.93 -6.53 0.66
CA GLU A 181 6.46 -6.05 1.95
C GLU A 181 6.33 -7.26 2.89
N CYS A 182 7.34 -7.41 3.75
CA CYS A 182 7.43 -8.56 4.63
C CYS A 182 6.33 -8.55 5.69
N ARG A 183 5.80 -9.74 5.99
CA ARG A 183 4.96 -9.92 7.19
C ARG A 183 5.80 -9.74 8.46
N PRO A 184 5.17 -9.39 9.59
CA PRO A 184 5.88 -9.32 10.86
C PRO A 184 6.61 -10.62 11.18
N GLY A 185 7.86 -10.52 11.63
CA GLY A 185 8.73 -11.66 11.93
C GLY A 185 9.63 -12.10 10.79
N PHE A 186 9.58 -11.43 9.62
CA PHE A 186 10.42 -11.76 8.46
C PHE A 186 11.13 -10.53 7.89
N MET A 187 12.29 -10.75 7.28
CA MET A 187 13.11 -9.77 6.58
C MET A 187 13.84 -10.34 5.36
N GLY A 188 14.54 -9.45 4.65
CA GLY A 188 15.24 -9.75 3.41
C GLY A 188 14.51 -9.18 2.21
N ASN A 189 15.19 -9.13 1.07
CA ASN A 189 14.62 -8.57 -0.16
C ASN A 189 13.42 -9.37 -0.70
N LEU A 190 13.33 -10.65 -0.36
CA LEU A 190 12.21 -11.54 -0.70
C LEU A 190 11.44 -11.99 0.55
N CYS A 191 11.73 -11.41 1.73
CA CYS A 191 11.15 -11.82 3.00
C CYS A 191 11.44 -13.28 3.37
N GLN A 192 12.58 -13.80 2.91
CA GLN A 192 12.97 -15.20 3.03
C GLN A 192 13.56 -15.57 4.41
N ASN A 193 13.98 -14.57 5.19
CA ASN A 193 14.61 -14.80 6.49
C ASN A 193 13.67 -14.46 7.62
N GLU A 194 13.68 -15.25 8.69
CA GLU A 194 13.06 -14.88 9.97
C GLU A 194 13.84 -13.76 10.65
N CYS A 195 13.20 -13.02 11.54
CA CYS A 195 13.88 -12.01 12.32
C CYS A 195 14.98 -12.63 13.21
N PRO A 196 16.17 -12.02 13.25
CA PRO A 196 17.17 -12.42 14.22
C PRO A 196 16.70 -12.08 15.64
N PRO A 197 17.25 -12.77 16.66
CA PRO A 197 16.93 -12.48 18.05
C PRO A 197 17.12 -11.00 18.40
N GLY A 198 16.17 -10.45 19.16
CA GLY A 198 16.17 -9.05 19.57
C GLY A 198 15.55 -8.06 18.57
N LEU A 199 15.11 -8.52 17.39
CA LEU A 199 14.35 -7.70 16.44
C LEU A 199 12.94 -8.26 16.22
N HIS A 200 12.02 -7.37 15.83
CA HIS A 200 10.64 -7.74 15.57
C HIS A 200 9.97 -6.85 14.50
N GLY A 201 8.77 -7.25 14.09
CA GLY A 201 7.94 -6.50 13.15
C GLY A 201 8.27 -6.79 11.68
N PRO A 202 7.61 -6.10 10.74
CA PRO A 202 7.86 -6.27 9.31
C PRO A 202 9.25 -5.74 8.96
N GLY A 203 10.06 -6.52 8.24
CA GLY A 203 11.44 -6.15 7.90
C GLY A 203 12.40 -6.16 9.10
N CYS A 204 11.94 -6.60 10.28
CA CYS A 204 12.71 -6.63 11.53
C CYS A 204 13.29 -5.26 11.92
N GLU A 205 12.56 -4.18 11.60
CA GLU A 205 12.98 -2.81 11.89
C GLU A 205 12.75 -2.41 13.36
N GLY A 206 11.92 -3.17 14.10
CA GLY A 206 11.66 -2.95 15.52
C GLY A 206 12.72 -3.60 16.40
N LEU A 207 13.27 -2.84 17.36
CA LEU A 207 14.18 -3.38 18.38
C LEU A 207 13.39 -3.78 19.63
N CYS A 208 13.66 -4.99 20.13
CA CYS A 208 13.01 -5.48 21.33
C CYS A 208 13.49 -4.75 22.59
N SER A 209 12.53 -4.39 23.44
CA SER A 209 12.77 -3.65 24.69
C SER A 209 12.57 -4.55 25.91
N CYS A 210 13.23 -5.71 25.91
CA CYS A 210 13.11 -6.72 26.95
C CYS A 210 14.28 -6.66 27.94
N PRO A 211 14.13 -7.22 29.16
CA PRO A 211 15.24 -7.41 30.08
C PRO A 211 16.37 -8.25 29.48
N PRO A 212 17.58 -8.20 30.06
CA PRO A 212 18.69 -9.08 29.66
C PRO A 212 18.27 -10.56 29.67
N ASP A 213 18.80 -11.31 28.71
CA ASP A 213 18.55 -12.75 28.54
C ASP A 213 17.08 -13.14 28.32
N THR A 214 16.24 -12.18 27.90
CA THR A 214 14.83 -12.40 27.54
C THR A 214 14.62 -12.04 26.07
N ASP A 215 14.28 -13.04 25.27
CA ASP A 215 13.89 -12.83 23.87
C ASP A 215 12.48 -12.23 23.76
N CYS A 216 12.19 -11.69 22.59
CA CYS A 216 10.88 -11.18 22.22
C CYS A 216 10.28 -12.04 21.10
N ASP A 217 8.96 -12.02 21.02
CA ASP A 217 8.24 -12.53 19.88
C ASP A 217 8.59 -11.70 18.62
N PRO A 218 9.08 -12.32 17.53
CA PRO A 218 9.56 -11.61 16.35
C PRO A 218 8.44 -10.95 15.55
N GLN A 219 7.18 -11.33 15.75
CA GLN A 219 6.04 -10.72 15.06
C GLN A 219 5.53 -9.49 15.80
N THR A 220 5.37 -9.60 17.12
CA THR A 220 4.70 -8.60 17.95
C THR A 220 5.66 -7.71 18.74
N GLY A 221 6.88 -8.18 19.00
CA GLY A 221 7.85 -7.52 19.87
C GLY A 221 7.60 -7.71 21.36
N HIS A 222 6.60 -8.50 21.75
CA HIS A 222 6.31 -8.77 23.16
C HIS A 222 7.36 -9.68 23.78
N CYS A 223 7.81 -9.34 24.99
CA CYS A 223 8.82 -10.13 25.69
C CYS A 223 8.29 -11.51 26.09
N LEU A 224 9.09 -12.54 25.81
CA LEU A 224 8.80 -13.92 26.17
C LEU A 224 9.24 -14.15 27.62
N CYS A 225 8.38 -13.78 28.56
CA CYS A 225 8.76 -13.76 29.97
C CYS A 225 9.10 -15.15 30.53
N PRO A 226 10.14 -15.26 31.38
CA PRO A 226 10.48 -16.50 32.05
C PRO A 226 9.36 -16.94 33.01
N ALA A 227 9.39 -18.20 33.42
CA ALA A 227 8.40 -18.75 34.34
C ALA A 227 8.35 -17.96 35.67
N GLY A 228 7.14 -17.67 36.14
CA GLY A 228 6.91 -16.85 37.33
C GLY A 228 6.83 -15.35 37.08
N LYS A 229 6.97 -14.90 35.83
CA LYS A 229 6.94 -13.48 35.42
C LYS A 229 5.94 -13.21 34.30
N ARG A 230 5.40 -12.00 34.27
CA ARG A 230 4.53 -11.46 33.23
C ARG A 230 4.74 -9.96 33.03
N GLY A 231 4.04 -9.43 32.02
CA GLY A 231 4.03 -8.00 31.70
C GLY A 231 4.96 -7.67 30.52
N PRO A 232 4.91 -6.42 30.03
CA PRO A 232 5.64 -6.00 28.84
C PRO A 232 7.16 -6.02 29.02
N ASP A 233 7.65 -5.91 30.26
CA ASP A 233 9.07 -5.89 30.64
C ASP A 233 9.44 -7.07 31.54
N CYS A 234 8.56 -8.05 31.69
CA CYS A 234 8.75 -9.23 32.55
C CYS A 234 9.13 -8.91 34.02
N ALA A 235 8.83 -7.70 34.51
CA ALA A 235 9.14 -7.32 35.89
C ALA A 235 8.12 -7.84 36.90
N THR A 236 6.87 -8.01 36.45
CA THR A 236 5.73 -8.35 37.32
C THR A 236 5.72 -9.86 37.62
N ALA A 237 5.61 -10.24 38.90
CA ALA A 237 5.48 -11.64 39.28
C ALA A 237 4.08 -12.20 38.94
N CYS A 238 3.95 -13.52 38.85
CA CYS A 238 2.62 -14.14 38.71
C CYS A 238 1.73 -13.80 39.89
N GLU A 239 0.45 -13.58 39.58
CA GLU A 239 -0.59 -13.49 40.59
C GLU A 239 -0.88 -14.88 41.16
N SER A 240 -1.29 -14.94 42.43
CA SER A 240 -1.63 -16.20 43.09
C SER A 240 -2.65 -17.00 42.28
N GLY A 241 -2.38 -18.29 42.11
CA GLY A 241 -3.23 -19.18 41.30
C GLY A 241 -2.80 -19.28 39.83
N TYR A 242 -1.73 -18.59 39.41
CA TYR A 242 -1.15 -18.73 38.07
C TYR A 242 0.35 -19.03 38.14
N TRP A 243 0.85 -19.73 37.13
CA TRP A 243 2.25 -20.12 37.04
C TRP A 243 2.73 -20.23 35.59
N GLY A 244 4.04 -20.48 35.44
CA GLY A 244 4.68 -20.70 34.15
C GLY A 244 5.06 -19.39 33.41
N PRO A 245 5.57 -19.50 32.18
CA PRO A 245 5.96 -18.35 31.35
C PRO A 245 4.76 -17.44 31.05
N GLY A 246 4.90 -16.14 31.30
CA GLY A 246 3.81 -15.18 31.09
C GLY A 246 2.60 -15.35 32.02
N CYS A 247 2.66 -16.26 33.00
CA CYS A 247 1.59 -16.54 33.97
C CYS A 247 0.24 -16.90 33.32
N VAL A 248 0.26 -17.62 32.19
CA VAL A 248 -0.95 -18.01 31.44
C VAL A 248 -1.54 -19.34 31.89
N ILE A 249 -0.86 -20.07 32.79
CA ILE A 249 -1.29 -21.38 33.26
C ILE A 249 -1.91 -21.24 34.65
N THR A 250 -3.11 -21.76 34.85
CA THR A 250 -3.79 -21.76 36.16
C THR A 250 -3.30 -22.93 37.01
N CYS A 251 -3.19 -22.71 38.32
CA CYS A 251 -2.83 -23.74 39.30
C CYS A 251 -4.01 -24.66 39.59
N GLU A 252 -3.80 -25.97 39.49
CA GLU A 252 -4.84 -26.98 39.70
C GLU A 252 -4.82 -27.53 41.13
N CYS A 253 -4.80 -26.65 42.14
CA CYS A 253 -4.72 -27.07 43.54
C CYS A 253 -6.11 -27.28 44.17
N ARG A 254 -6.22 -28.17 45.16
CA ARG A 254 -7.44 -28.27 45.98
C ARG A 254 -7.59 -27.07 46.92
N GLU A 255 -8.80 -26.85 47.43
CA GLU A 255 -9.13 -25.75 48.37
C GLU A 255 -8.24 -25.70 49.61
N ILE A 256 -7.66 -26.84 50.00
CA ILE A 256 -6.76 -26.96 51.16
C ILE A 256 -5.29 -26.62 50.83
N SER A 257 -5.04 -26.03 49.66
CA SER A 257 -3.76 -25.44 49.31
C SER A 257 -3.70 -23.99 49.74
N GLU A 258 -2.56 -23.57 50.28
CA GLU A 258 -2.33 -22.17 50.62
C GLU A 258 -2.02 -21.32 49.37
N SER A 259 -1.27 -21.89 48.43
CA SER A 259 -0.86 -21.25 47.17
C SER A 259 -0.24 -22.29 46.23
N CYS A 260 0.24 -21.85 45.07
CA CYS A 260 1.10 -22.63 44.18
C CYS A 260 2.37 -21.85 43.87
N ASP A 261 3.44 -22.58 43.60
CA ASP A 261 4.70 -22.01 43.14
C ASP A 261 4.53 -21.38 41.74
N PRO A 262 4.85 -20.09 41.55
CA PRO A 262 4.58 -19.38 40.30
C PRO A 262 5.51 -19.83 39.14
N VAL A 263 6.59 -20.55 39.42
CA VAL A 263 7.54 -21.05 38.41
C VAL A 263 7.15 -22.45 37.95
N SER A 264 6.85 -23.34 38.91
CA SER A 264 6.65 -24.78 38.68
C SER A 264 5.19 -25.24 38.75
N GLY A 265 4.29 -24.42 39.29
CA GLY A 265 2.87 -24.76 39.49
C GLY A 265 2.61 -25.71 40.66
N GLN A 266 3.66 -26.12 41.39
CA GLN A 266 3.54 -27.05 42.51
C GLN A 266 2.72 -26.45 43.65
N CYS A 267 1.72 -27.21 44.12
CA CYS A 267 0.82 -26.75 45.18
C CYS A 267 1.50 -26.79 46.55
N VAL A 268 1.33 -25.71 47.30
CA VAL A 268 1.77 -25.58 48.68
C VAL A 268 0.60 -25.97 49.58
N CYS A 269 0.65 -27.20 50.11
CA CYS A 269 -0.44 -27.75 50.93
C CYS A 269 -0.43 -27.21 52.36
N GLU A 270 -1.63 -27.04 52.93
CA GLU A 270 -1.79 -26.84 54.37
C GLU A 270 -1.18 -28.01 55.17
N ALA A 271 -0.87 -27.75 56.44
CA ALA A 271 -0.32 -28.77 57.34
C ALA A 271 -1.24 -30.00 57.43
N GLY A 272 -0.67 -31.19 57.31
CA GLY A 272 -1.42 -32.45 57.35
C GLY A 272 -1.86 -32.99 56.00
N PHE A 273 -1.48 -32.35 54.89
CA PHE A 273 -1.76 -32.80 53.54
C PHE A 273 -0.52 -32.77 52.63
N THR A 274 -0.56 -33.57 51.56
CA THR A 274 0.52 -33.77 50.58
C THR A 274 -0.06 -34.23 49.23
N GLY A 275 0.80 -34.44 48.24
CA GLY A 275 0.44 -34.72 46.85
C GLY A 275 0.53 -33.48 45.96
N ASP A 276 0.59 -33.69 44.64
CA ASP A 276 0.83 -32.63 43.65
C ASP A 276 -0.27 -31.56 43.65
N HIS A 277 -1.49 -31.95 44.04
CA HIS A 277 -2.67 -31.09 44.11
C HIS A 277 -3.25 -31.01 45.54
N CYS A 278 -2.48 -31.41 46.55
CA CYS A 278 -2.91 -31.50 47.95
C CYS A 278 -4.11 -32.45 48.16
N GLU A 279 -4.14 -33.56 47.43
CA GLU A 279 -5.24 -34.53 47.46
C GLU A 279 -5.11 -35.61 48.54
N LYS A 280 -3.93 -35.75 49.14
CA LYS A 280 -3.62 -36.82 50.11
C LYS A 280 -3.46 -36.24 51.52
N LYS A 281 -4.02 -36.91 52.51
CA LYS A 281 -3.70 -36.64 53.93
C LYS A 281 -2.35 -37.27 54.28
N CYS A 282 -1.67 -36.73 55.29
CA CYS A 282 -0.46 -37.36 55.81
C CYS A 282 -0.75 -38.81 56.24
N VAL A 283 0.19 -39.69 55.93
CA VAL A 283 0.13 -41.09 56.35
C VAL A 283 0.21 -41.18 57.88
N ASN A 284 -0.47 -42.16 58.45
CA ASN A 284 -0.48 -42.35 59.89
C ASN A 284 0.96 -42.51 60.42
N GLY A 285 1.33 -41.72 61.43
CA GLY A 285 2.70 -41.63 61.90
C GLY A 285 3.47 -40.39 61.40
N SER A 286 2.86 -39.54 60.57
CA SER A 286 3.45 -38.27 60.11
C SER A 286 2.44 -37.11 60.17
N PHE A 287 2.93 -35.89 60.37
CA PHE A 287 2.10 -34.68 60.48
C PHE A 287 2.86 -33.43 59.98
N GLY A 288 2.17 -32.29 59.97
CA GLY A 288 2.76 -30.99 59.62
C GLY A 288 2.84 -30.75 58.11
N ARG A 289 3.49 -29.64 57.71
CA ARG A 289 3.64 -29.26 56.30
C ARG A 289 4.49 -30.28 55.55
N GLY A 290 3.99 -30.78 54.42
CA GLY A 290 4.69 -31.79 53.61
C GLY A 290 4.82 -33.16 54.28
N CYS A 291 4.15 -33.40 55.42
CA CYS A 291 4.19 -34.66 56.17
C CYS A 291 5.60 -35.13 56.58
N VAL A 292 6.52 -34.19 56.80
CA VAL A 292 7.93 -34.52 57.14
C VAL A 292 8.15 -34.74 58.63
N LEU A 293 7.20 -34.37 59.49
CA LEU A 293 7.34 -34.49 60.95
C LEU A 293 6.78 -35.84 61.43
N PRO A 294 7.55 -36.64 62.20
CA PRO A 294 7.08 -37.92 62.70
C PRO A 294 6.22 -37.76 63.96
N CYS A 295 5.12 -38.51 64.03
CA CYS A 295 4.30 -38.63 65.24
C CYS A 295 5.00 -39.45 66.31
N ARG A 296 4.95 -38.99 67.57
CA ARG A 296 5.58 -39.64 68.73
C ARG A 296 4.58 -39.97 69.83
N CYS A 297 3.48 -40.62 69.46
CA CYS A 297 2.43 -40.99 70.40
C CYS A 297 2.74 -42.33 71.09
N GLU A 298 2.57 -42.40 72.41
CA GLU A 298 2.74 -43.64 73.18
C GLU A 298 1.57 -44.62 72.96
N SER A 299 1.87 -45.92 73.07
CA SER A 299 0.88 -47.01 73.10
C SER A 299 -0.11 -47.06 71.92
N GLY A 300 0.32 -46.64 70.72
CA GLY A 300 -0.50 -46.71 69.51
C GLY A 300 -1.66 -45.70 69.47
N ALA A 301 -1.60 -44.64 70.27
CA ALA A 301 -2.58 -43.55 70.23
C ALA A 301 -2.63 -42.89 68.84
N LEU A 302 -3.81 -42.39 68.46
CA LEU A 302 -4.06 -41.81 67.14
C LEU A 302 -3.48 -40.40 67.09
N CYS A 303 -2.60 -40.17 66.12
CA CYS A 303 -1.95 -38.88 65.90
C CYS A 303 -2.80 -38.02 64.95
N ASP A 304 -3.08 -36.80 65.34
CA ASP A 304 -3.70 -35.81 64.47
C ASP A 304 -2.73 -35.43 63.33
N HIS A 305 -3.19 -35.58 62.09
CA HIS A 305 -2.34 -35.38 60.92
C HIS A 305 -1.94 -33.91 60.72
N MET A 306 -2.69 -32.95 61.27
CA MET A 306 -2.39 -31.52 61.13
C MET A 306 -1.41 -31.02 62.19
N SER A 307 -1.69 -31.28 63.47
CA SER A 307 -0.97 -30.74 64.63
C SER A 307 0.04 -31.70 65.26
N GLY A 308 -0.09 -33.00 65.00
CA GLY A 308 0.70 -34.04 65.67
C GLY A 308 0.22 -34.39 67.09
N ALA A 309 -0.93 -33.83 67.52
CA ALA A 309 -1.50 -34.10 68.84
C ALA A 309 -1.98 -35.56 68.95
N CYS A 310 -1.71 -36.19 70.08
CA CYS A 310 -2.10 -37.57 70.34
C CYS A 310 -3.47 -37.64 71.02
N THR A 311 -4.37 -38.45 70.47
CA THR A 311 -5.68 -38.74 71.07
C THR A 311 -5.74 -40.18 71.56
N CYS A 312 -6.05 -40.37 72.84
CA CYS A 312 -6.27 -41.68 73.43
C CYS A 312 -7.63 -42.23 72.99
N SER A 313 -7.70 -43.51 72.61
CA SER A 313 -8.98 -44.17 72.30
C SER A 313 -9.94 -44.11 73.50
N PRO A 314 -11.27 -44.00 73.29
CA PRO A 314 -12.22 -43.89 74.38
C PRO A 314 -12.22 -45.19 75.20
N GLY A 315 -11.56 -45.18 76.35
CA GLY A 315 -11.42 -46.36 77.23
C GLY A 315 -10.20 -46.36 78.14
N GLY A 316 -9.19 -45.51 77.90
CA GLY A 316 -8.05 -45.33 78.82
C GLY A 316 -8.40 -44.36 79.94
N VAL A 317 -8.65 -44.86 81.16
CA VAL A 317 -8.77 -44.03 82.36
C VAL A 317 -7.43 -43.32 82.66
N PRO A 318 -7.44 -42.03 83.06
CA PRO A 318 -6.23 -41.39 83.55
C PRO A 318 -5.84 -42.06 84.87
N PHE A 319 -4.61 -42.58 84.95
CA PHE A 319 -3.97 -42.99 86.20
C PHE A 319 -3.72 -41.76 87.08
N LEU A 320 -4.77 -41.22 87.71
CA LEU A 320 -4.63 -40.35 88.86
C LEU A 320 -5.77 -40.62 89.82
N SER A 321 -5.60 -41.66 90.64
CA SER A 321 -6.47 -41.88 91.77
C SER A 321 -5.72 -42.57 92.89
N LEU A 322 -5.73 -41.87 94.03
CA LEU A 322 -5.43 -42.29 95.40
C LEU A 322 -3.96 -42.33 95.83
N LEU A 323 -3.53 -41.24 96.48
CA LEU A 323 -3.15 -41.32 97.89
C LEU A 323 -3.93 -40.26 98.68
N LEU A 324 -4.76 -40.75 99.61
CA LEU A 324 -5.60 -39.97 100.51
C LEU A 324 -4.77 -39.19 101.55
N GLY A 325 -5.15 -37.93 101.73
CA GLY A 325 -5.53 -37.33 103.01
C GLY A 325 -4.48 -37.19 104.11
N LEU A 326 -4.16 -35.94 104.48
CA LEU A 326 -4.11 -35.45 105.87
C LEU A 326 -3.73 -33.94 105.93
N PHE A 327 -4.40 -33.24 106.85
CA PHE A 327 -4.16 -31.89 107.41
C PHE A 327 -4.90 -30.65 106.85
N LEU A 328 -6.12 -30.51 107.39
CA LEU A 328 -6.78 -29.33 107.98
C LEU A 328 -5.96 -28.08 108.37
N GLN A 329 -6.71 -26.95 108.46
CA GLN A 329 -6.47 -25.62 109.07
C GLN A 329 -5.84 -24.56 108.13
N GLU A 330 -6.27 -23.30 108.00
CA GLU A 330 -7.32 -22.49 108.64
C GLU A 330 -7.53 -21.18 107.81
N LYS A 331 -8.67 -20.52 108.00
CA LYS A 331 -9.02 -19.16 107.52
C LYS A 331 -7.93 -18.12 107.81
N VAL A 332 -7.72 -17.15 106.91
CA VAL A 332 -7.71 -15.69 107.23
C VAL A 332 -8.09 -14.85 105.99
N ARG A 333 -9.12 -14.01 106.11
CA ARG A 333 -9.43 -12.87 105.21
C ARG A 333 -8.35 -11.79 105.32
N LYS A 334 -8.05 -11.08 104.22
CA LYS A 334 -7.90 -9.60 104.21
C LYS A 334 -7.78 -9.03 102.78
N THR A 335 -8.73 -8.17 102.43
CA THR A 335 -8.56 -6.94 101.63
C THR A 335 -7.65 -5.94 102.39
N PRO A 336 -7.27 -4.75 101.84
CA PRO A 336 -6.78 -4.37 100.50
C PRO A 336 -5.49 -3.47 100.57
N VAL A 337 -5.18 -2.76 99.45
CA VAL A 337 -4.32 -1.54 99.24
C VAL A 337 -2.84 -1.84 98.90
N LEU A 338 -2.17 -1.25 97.89
CA LEU A 338 -2.31 0.03 97.17
C LEU A 338 -2.68 -0.10 95.68
#